data_AF-A0A3S1IDV1-F1
#
_entry.id   AF-A0A3S1IDV1-F1
#
_cell.length_a   1.000
_cell.length_b   1.000
_cell.length_c   1.000
_cell.angle_alpha   90.00
_cell.angle_beta   90.00
_cell.angle_gamma   90.00
#
_symmetry.space_group_name_H-M   'P 1'
#
loop_
_entity.id
_entity.type
_entity.pdbx_description
1 polymer ?
#
loop_
_entity_poly.entity_id
_entity_poly.type
_entity_poly.pdbx_seq_one_letter_code
_entity_poly.pdbx_strand_id
1 'polypeptide(L)'
;MTVRSRMHASLRASPLRYYFHLAKARFGGSPQSDESAILSRIVGQSPRTFLEFGFHPTEYNCIGLADFKGLLVDGDDTTVRLAKAVLPKRIEARQSFITLDNIDSLGTHFPQLGVLSVDVDGNDYWFLKALLPARPAVVVVEYNASFGLNPVTVPYEPAFDRMAKHDSGWYHGASITALTKLCKTHGYKLVAVSAAGGNVFFLPEASNMPQLDPAHAYRESTLRNRWSGTTAKEQWGRIKHMPFVDAAS
;
A
#
# COMPACT_ATOMS: atom_id res chain seq x y z
N MET A 1 11.90 5.77 -25.53
CA MET A 1 10.95 4.68 -25.20
C MET A 1 11.48 3.37 -25.76
N THR A 2 11.89 2.45 -24.89
CA THR A 2 12.55 1.20 -25.27
C THR A 2 11.54 0.13 -25.70
N VAL A 3 11.88 -0.69 -26.70
CA VAL A 3 11.00 -1.73 -27.31
C VAL A 3 10.35 -2.66 -26.28
N ARG A 4 11.04 -2.94 -25.15
CA ARG A 4 10.50 -3.73 -24.02
C ARG A 4 9.31 -3.08 -23.29
N SER A 5 9.25 -1.74 -23.18
CA SER A 5 8.14 -1.06 -22.50
C SER A 5 6.84 -1.12 -23.32
N ARG A 6 6.96 -1.14 -24.66
CA ARG A 6 5.82 -1.29 -25.57
C ARG A 6 5.22 -2.69 -25.53
N MET A 7 6.04 -3.74 -25.43
CA MET A 7 5.55 -5.13 -25.34
C MET A 7 4.85 -5.44 -24.01
N HIS A 8 5.35 -4.88 -22.89
CA HIS A 8 4.67 -5.01 -21.59
C HIS A 8 3.35 -4.22 -21.53
N ALA A 9 3.28 -3.03 -22.16
CA ALA A 9 2.05 -2.26 -22.27
C ALA A 9 0.99 -2.97 -23.14
N SER A 10 1.39 -3.59 -24.26
CA SER A 10 0.46 -4.31 -25.15
C SER A 10 -0.12 -5.58 -24.53
N LEU A 11 0.61 -6.28 -23.65
CA LEU A 11 0.11 -7.45 -22.92
C LEU A 11 -0.79 -7.07 -21.73
N ARG A 12 -0.61 -5.87 -21.14
CA ARG A 12 -1.53 -5.30 -20.14
C ARG A 12 -2.85 -4.82 -20.77
N ALA A 13 -2.83 -4.37 -22.02
CA ALA A 13 -3.98 -3.84 -22.75
C ALA A 13 -4.81 -4.88 -23.52
N SER A 14 -4.53 -6.18 -23.41
CA SER A 14 -5.30 -7.20 -24.12
C SER A 14 -6.76 -7.27 -23.60
N PRO A 15 -7.77 -7.19 -24.47
CA PRO A 15 -9.18 -7.34 -24.08
C PRO A 15 -9.44 -8.64 -23.31
N LEU A 16 -8.73 -9.73 -23.66
CA LEU A 16 -8.84 -11.03 -22.99
C LEU A 16 -8.46 -10.94 -21.50
N ARG A 17 -7.45 -10.15 -21.17
CA ARG A 17 -7.03 -9.94 -19.79
C ARG A 17 -8.10 -9.17 -19.00
N TYR A 18 -8.71 -8.16 -19.61
CA TYR A 18 -9.84 -7.44 -19.01
C TYR A 18 -11.02 -8.39 -18.73
N TYR A 19 -11.42 -9.21 -19.70
CA TYR A 19 -12.52 -10.17 -19.52
C TYR A 19 -12.19 -11.27 -18.49
N PHE A 20 -10.93 -11.73 -18.42
CA PHE A 20 -10.48 -12.66 -17.38
C PHE A 20 -10.62 -12.05 -15.98
N HIS A 21 -10.12 -10.82 -15.77
CA HIS A 21 -10.24 -10.15 -14.47
C HIS A 21 -11.68 -9.77 -14.13
N LEU A 22 -12.52 -9.44 -15.14
CA LEU A 22 -13.96 -9.24 -14.98
C LEU A 22 -14.66 -10.53 -14.50
N ALA A 23 -14.32 -11.67 -15.10
CA ALA A 23 -14.83 -12.97 -14.65
C ALA A 23 -14.35 -13.28 -13.23
N LYS A 24 -13.05 -13.17 -12.94
CA LYS A 24 -12.47 -13.37 -11.59
C LYS A 24 -13.19 -12.51 -10.55
N ALA A 25 -13.40 -11.23 -10.83
CA ALA A 25 -14.07 -10.31 -9.91
C ALA A 25 -15.52 -10.69 -9.62
N ARG A 26 -16.24 -11.28 -10.58
CA ARG A 26 -17.61 -11.79 -10.38
C ARG A 26 -17.67 -13.02 -9.48
N PHE A 27 -16.58 -13.78 -9.38
CA PHE A 27 -16.47 -14.94 -8.47
C PHE A 27 -15.95 -14.57 -7.07
N GLY A 28 -15.71 -13.28 -6.81
CA GLY A 28 -15.27 -12.75 -5.52
C GLY A 28 -13.78 -12.41 -5.47
N GLY A 29 -13.45 -11.35 -4.71
CA GLY A 29 -12.08 -10.96 -4.41
C GLY A 29 -11.59 -11.54 -3.09
N SER A 30 -10.29 -11.53 -2.87
CA SER A 30 -9.66 -11.89 -1.60
C SER A 30 -8.43 -11.00 -1.39
N PRO A 31 -8.09 -10.63 -0.15
CA PRO A 31 -6.85 -9.92 0.12
C PRO A 31 -5.64 -10.80 -0.25
N GLN A 32 -4.47 -10.18 -0.42
CA GLN A 32 -3.23 -10.92 -0.68
C GLN A 32 -2.81 -11.76 0.55
N SER A 33 -3.16 -11.33 1.76
CA SER A 33 -2.94 -12.04 3.01
C SER A 33 -4.13 -11.87 3.98
N ASP A 34 -3.86 -11.61 5.26
CA ASP A 34 -4.85 -11.43 6.33
C ASP A 34 -5.19 -9.94 6.60
N GLU A 35 -4.84 -9.02 5.70
CA GLU A 35 -4.99 -7.57 5.89
C GLU A 35 -6.44 -7.18 6.21
N SER A 36 -7.41 -7.72 5.47
CA SER A 36 -8.83 -7.42 5.72
C SER A 36 -9.33 -7.98 7.05
N ALA A 37 -8.78 -9.11 7.49
CA ALA A 37 -9.11 -9.73 8.77
C ALA A 37 -8.52 -8.93 9.93
N ILE A 38 -7.30 -8.42 9.79
CA ILE A 38 -6.69 -7.48 10.74
C ILE A 38 -7.54 -6.22 10.81
N LEU A 39 -7.85 -5.60 9.67
CA LEU A 39 -8.68 -4.39 9.61
C LEU A 39 -10.02 -4.59 10.33
N SER A 40 -10.75 -5.65 10.00
CA SER A 40 -12.05 -5.95 10.61
C SER A 40 -12.00 -6.04 12.14
N ARG A 41 -10.85 -6.39 12.72
CA ARG A 41 -10.64 -6.46 14.18
C ARG A 41 -10.26 -5.11 14.80
N ILE A 42 -9.52 -4.26 14.07
CA ILE A 42 -8.96 -3.01 14.63
C ILE A 42 -9.78 -1.77 14.31
N VAL A 43 -10.66 -1.81 13.29
CA VAL A 43 -11.48 -0.65 12.89
C VAL A 43 -12.46 -0.19 13.97
N GLY A 44 -12.89 -1.07 14.88
CA GLY A 44 -13.69 -0.71 16.06
C GLY A 44 -14.87 0.23 15.74
N GLN A 45 -14.89 1.40 16.40
CA GLN A 45 -15.90 2.47 16.23
C GLN A 45 -15.45 3.58 15.28
N SER A 46 -14.46 3.34 14.42
CA SER A 46 -14.00 4.33 13.43
C SER A 46 -15.13 4.81 12.51
N PRO A 47 -14.99 6.03 11.93
CA PRO A 47 -15.82 6.46 10.82
C PRO A 47 -15.90 5.38 9.73
N ARG A 48 -17.09 5.16 9.15
CA ARG A 48 -17.31 4.13 8.13
C ARG A 48 -16.90 4.61 6.74
N THR A 49 -15.66 5.10 6.64
CA THR A 49 -15.03 5.62 5.43
C THR A 49 -13.63 5.05 5.27
N PHE A 50 -13.21 4.77 4.05
CA PHE A 50 -11.82 4.43 3.75
C PHE A 50 -11.31 5.10 2.48
N LEU A 51 -10.03 5.42 2.48
CA LEU A 51 -9.27 5.89 1.33
C LEU A 51 -8.10 4.93 1.13
N GLU A 52 -8.02 4.30 -0.04
CA GLU A 52 -6.97 3.36 -0.36
C GLU A 52 -6.33 3.66 -1.72
N PHE A 53 -4.99 3.65 -1.73
CA PHE A 53 -4.15 3.93 -2.88
C PHE A 53 -3.41 2.69 -3.32
N GLY A 54 -3.45 2.39 -4.62
CA GLY A 54 -2.86 1.21 -5.23
C GLY A 54 -3.67 -0.04 -4.92
N PHE A 55 -4.48 -0.47 -5.87
CA PHE A 55 -5.46 -1.53 -5.63
C PHE A 55 -5.69 -2.37 -6.87
N HIS A 56 -6.20 -3.58 -6.68
CA HIS A 56 -6.84 -4.34 -7.75
C HIS A 56 -8.29 -4.64 -7.37
N PRO A 57 -9.27 -4.66 -8.29
CA PRO A 57 -10.69 -4.81 -7.94
C PRO A 57 -11.04 -6.11 -7.22
N THR A 58 -10.14 -7.09 -7.26
CA THR A 58 -10.26 -8.37 -6.56
C THR A 58 -9.35 -8.49 -5.34
N GLU A 59 -8.41 -7.56 -5.16
CA GLU A 59 -7.32 -7.62 -4.18
C GLU A 59 -7.01 -6.19 -3.71
N TYR A 60 -7.55 -5.83 -2.54
CA TYR A 60 -7.30 -4.55 -1.87
C TYR A 60 -7.50 -4.74 -0.36
N ASN A 61 -6.79 -3.98 0.46
CA ASN A 61 -6.74 -4.14 1.91
C ASN A 61 -8.13 -3.97 2.55
N CYS A 62 -8.89 -2.96 2.10
CA CYS A 62 -10.20 -2.63 2.65
C CYS A 62 -11.36 -3.54 2.19
N ILE A 63 -11.10 -4.62 1.43
CA ILE A 63 -12.16 -5.46 0.82
C ILE A 63 -13.13 -6.08 1.83
N GLY A 64 -12.69 -6.32 3.07
CA GLY A 64 -13.51 -6.84 4.16
C GLY A 64 -14.45 -5.83 4.82
N LEU A 65 -14.31 -4.53 4.52
CA LEU A 65 -15.08 -3.45 5.14
C LEU A 65 -16.43 -3.25 4.42
N ALA A 66 -17.32 -4.23 4.57
CA ALA A 66 -18.57 -4.33 3.82
C ALA A 66 -19.55 -3.16 4.06
N ASP A 67 -19.51 -2.52 5.23
CA ASP A 67 -20.37 -1.41 5.64
C ASP A 67 -19.73 -0.02 5.44
N PHE A 68 -18.48 0.05 4.93
CA PHE A 68 -17.77 1.31 4.73
C PHE A 68 -18.03 1.89 3.34
N LYS A 69 -18.06 3.23 3.26
CA LYS A 69 -17.94 3.97 2.00
C LYS A 69 -16.45 4.12 1.65
N GLY A 70 -16.11 3.89 0.39
CA GLY A 70 -14.72 3.80 -0.03
C GLY A 70 -14.38 4.75 -1.16
N LEU A 71 -13.16 5.29 -1.14
CA LEU A 71 -12.50 5.83 -2.31
C LEU A 71 -11.25 4.98 -2.59
N LEU A 72 -11.24 4.32 -3.74
CA LEU A 72 -10.09 3.59 -4.28
C LEU A 72 -9.44 4.44 -5.38
N VAL A 73 -8.13 4.62 -5.30
CA VAL A 73 -7.37 5.42 -6.27
C VAL A 73 -6.23 4.61 -6.85
N ASP A 74 -6.13 4.59 -8.18
CA ASP A 74 -5.03 3.93 -8.89
C ASP A 74 -4.63 4.73 -10.14
N GLY A 75 -3.37 4.62 -10.54
CA GLY A 75 -2.86 5.25 -11.76
C GLY A 75 -3.33 4.55 -13.03
N ASP A 76 -3.63 3.25 -12.97
CA ASP A 76 -4.04 2.44 -14.11
C ASP A 76 -5.55 2.54 -14.39
N ASP A 77 -5.86 3.13 -15.54
CA ASP A 77 -7.23 3.30 -16.01
C ASP A 77 -7.97 1.97 -16.24
N THR A 78 -7.26 0.88 -16.54
CA THR A 78 -7.88 -0.44 -16.72
C THR A 78 -8.36 -1.01 -15.39
N THR A 79 -7.53 -0.96 -14.35
CA THR A 79 -7.89 -1.26 -12.97
C THR A 79 -9.14 -0.49 -12.53
N VAL A 80 -9.15 0.84 -12.76
CA VAL A 80 -10.27 1.70 -12.34
C VAL A 80 -11.56 1.42 -13.10
N ARG A 81 -11.49 1.21 -14.42
CA ARG A 81 -12.67 0.80 -15.21
C ARG A 81 -13.25 -0.52 -14.72
N LEU A 82 -12.38 -1.51 -14.47
CA LEU A 82 -12.80 -2.79 -13.95
C LEU A 82 -13.47 -2.62 -12.57
N ALA A 83 -12.87 -1.82 -11.69
CA ALA A 83 -13.43 -1.50 -10.37
C ALA A 83 -14.85 -0.94 -10.47
N LYS A 84 -15.07 0.06 -11.33
CA LYS A 84 -16.39 0.65 -11.56
C LYS A 84 -17.43 -0.36 -12.07
N ALA A 85 -16.99 -1.39 -12.78
CA ALA A 85 -17.88 -2.41 -13.34
C ALA A 85 -18.27 -3.51 -12.33
N VAL A 86 -17.46 -3.76 -11.30
CA VAL A 86 -17.60 -4.94 -10.43
C VAL A 86 -17.84 -4.59 -8.96
N LEU A 87 -17.42 -3.41 -8.52
CA LEU A 87 -17.51 -3.00 -7.13
C LEU A 87 -18.90 -2.42 -6.82
N PRO A 88 -19.36 -2.58 -5.57
CA PRO A 88 -20.64 -2.02 -5.12
C PRO A 88 -20.62 -0.49 -5.18
N LYS A 89 -21.79 0.13 -5.41
CA LYS A 89 -21.97 1.59 -5.56
C LYS A 89 -21.44 2.45 -4.42
N ARG A 90 -21.22 1.89 -3.23
CA ARG A 90 -20.65 2.58 -2.08
C ARG A 90 -19.13 2.84 -2.20
N ILE A 91 -18.48 2.16 -3.15
CA ILE A 91 -17.04 2.29 -3.42
C ILE A 91 -16.88 3.11 -4.70
N GLU A 92 -16.34 4.30 -4.56
CA GLU A 92 -15.85 5.09 -5.69
C GLU A 92 -14.48 4.57 -6.12
N ALA A 93 -14.26 4.45 -7.43
CA ALA A 93 -12.94 4.20 -7.99
C ALA A 93 -12.53 5.37 -8.89
N ARG A 94 -11.34 5.92 -8.65
CA ARG A 94 -10.83 7.11 -9.32
C ARG A 94 -9.47 6.83 -9.95
N GLN A 95 -9.33 7.21 -11.21
CA GLN A 95 -8.05 7.16 -11.90
C GLN A 95 -7.29 8.43 -11.57
N SER A 96 -6.11 8.28 -10.98
CA SER A 96 -5.20 9.38 -10.67
C SER A 96 -3.79 8.84 -10.48
N PHE A 97 -2.84 9.38 -11.22
CA PHE A 97 -1.42 9.17 -10.93
C PHE A 97 -1.01 10.16 -9.84
N ILE A 98 -0.80 9.64 -8.63
CA ILE A 98 -0.67 10.45 -7.43
C ILE A 98 0.72 11.08 -7.36
N THR A 99 0.78 12.35 -7.01
CA THR A 99 1.99 13.10 -6.70
C THR A 99 1.75 13.93 -5.44
N LEU A 100 2.81 14.52 -4.87
CA LEU A 100 2.63 15.43 -3.73
C LEU A 100 1.78 16.66 -4.08
N ASP A 101 1.67 17.02 -5.37
CA ASP A 101 0.86 18.17 -5.81
C ASP A 101 -0.65 17.91 -5.75
N ASN A 102 -1.07 16.64 -5.86
CA ASN A 102 -2.49 16.29 -5.94
C ASN A 102 -3.02 15.47 -4.75
N ILE A 103 -2.13 14.88 -3.94
CA ILE A 103 -2.52 13.93 -2.91
C ILE A 103 -3.39 14.54 -1.81
N ASP A 104 -3.14 15.80 -1.45
CA ASP A 104 -3.91 16.50 -0.41
C ASP A 104 -5.40 16.60 -0.77
N SER A 105 -5.70 16.85 -2.05
CA SER A 105 -7.08 16.90 -2.55
C SER A 105 -7.81 15.56 -2.38
N LEU A 106 -7.09 14.44 -2.51
CA LEU A 106 -7.61 13.09 -2.31
C LEU A 106 -7.76 12.79 -0.81
N GLY A 107 -6.81 13.24 0.01
CA GLY A 107 -6.84 13.11 1.47
C GLY A 107 -8.06 13.78 2.12
N THR A 108 -8.52 14.89 1.54
CA THR A 108 -9.72 15.63 2.03
C THR A 108 -11.06 15.10 1.53
N HIS A 109 -11.08 14.00 0.76
CA HIS A 109 -12.32 13.50 0.15
C HIS A 109 -13.40 13.15 1.19
N PHE A 110 -13.00 12.64 2.36
CA PHE A 110 -13.90 12.38 3.47
C PHE A 110 -13.65 13.40 4.61
N PRO A 111 -14.70 14.05 5.16
CA PRO A 111 -14.55 14.95 6.31
C PRO A 111 -13.98 14.25 7.56
N GLN A 112 -14.28 12.97 7.72
CA GLN A 112 -13.71 12.10 8.73
C GLN A 112 -13.25 10.82 8.06
N LEU A 113 -11.97 10.49 8.20
CA LEU A 113 -11.37 9.31 7.57
C LEU A 113 -11.26 8.16 8.58
N GLY A 114 -11.94 7.05 8.31
CA GLY A 114 -11.85 5.84 9.11
C GLY A 114 -10.54 5.12 8.89
N VAL A 115 -10.32 4.64 7.66
CA VAL A 115 -9.12 3.89 7.29
C VAL A 115 -8.39 4.59 6.15
N LEU A 116 -7.08 4.81 6.33
CA LEU A 116 -6.17 5.19 5.27
C LEU A 116 -5.30 3.98 4.91
N SER A 117 -5.22 3.61 3.63
CA SER A 117 -4.31 2.56 3.13
C SER A 117 -3.44 3.09 2.00
N VAL A 118 -2.12 2.95 2.12
CA VAL A 118 -1.15 3.36 1.09
C VAL A 118 -0.32 2.15 0.68
N ASP A 119 -0.53 1.64 -0.55
CA ASP A 119 0.18 0.47 -1.08
C ASP A 119 0.45 0.70 -2.58
N VAL A 120 1.42 1.57 -2.87
CA VAL A 120 1.70 2.07 -4.23
C VAL A 120 3.07 1.62 -4.77
N ASP A 121 3.77 0.74 -4.07
CA ASP A 121 4.97 0.06 -4.58
C ASP A 121 6.10 1.08 -4.95
N GLY A 122 6.23 2.18 -4.18
CA GLY A 122 7.05 3.35 -4.57
C GLY A 122 7.17 4.46 -3.51
N ASN A 123 6.36 5.52 -3.64
CA ASN A 123 6.46 6.75 -2.82
C ASN A 123 5.69 6.68 -1.49
N ASP A 124 5.44 5.48 -0.97
CA ASP A 124 4.51 5.18 0.13
C ASP A 124 4.76 6.06 1.37
N TYR A 125 6.02 6.23 1.76
CA TYR A 125 6.41 7.08 2.89
C TYR A 125 6.03 8.55 2.70
N TRP A 126 6.28 9.09 1.50
CA TRP A 126 6.04 10.51 1.20
C TRP A 126 4.54 10.81 1.13
N PHE A 127 3.79 9.89 0.52
CA PHE A 127 2.34 9.97 0.45
C PHE A 127 1.70 9.83 1.83
N LEU A 128 2.15 8.86 2.62
CA LEU A 128 1.69 8.73 4.00
C LEU A 128 1.98 10.00 4.82
N LYS A 129 3.19 10.56 4.71
CA LYS A 129 3.57 11.80 5.41
C LYS A 129 2.64 12.97 5.08
N ALA A 130 2.25 13.11 3.81
CA ALA A 130 1.30 14.15 3.37
C ALA A 130 -0.14 13.92 3.88
N LEU A 131 -0.54 12.65 4.06
CA LEU A 131 -1.90 12.26 4.42
C LEU A 131 -2.16 12.15 5.93
N LEU A 132 -1.13 11.91 6.75
CA LEU A 132 -1.26 11.80 8.22
C LEU A 132 -1.92 13.01 8.91
N PRO A 133 -1.78 14.27 8.44
CA PRO A 133 -2.54 15.41 8.96
C PRO A 133 -4.06 15.26 8.89
N ALA A 134 -4.60 14.39 8.02
CA ALA A 134 -6.05 14.08 7.97
C ALA A 134 -6.54 13.26 9.18
N ARG A 135 -5.63 12.81 10.05
CA ARG A 135 -5.93 12.08 11.30
C ARG A 135 -6.85 10.86 11.11
N PRO A 136 -6.53 9.92 10.18
CA PRO A 136 -7.31 8.70 10.03
C PRO A 136 -7.40 7.89 11.33
N ALA A 137 -8.51 7.21 11.58
CA ALA A 137 -8.66 6.37 12.78
C ALA A 137 -7.76 5.11 12.74
N VAL A 138 -7.48 4.61 11.53
CA VAL A 138 -6.58 3.48 11.25
C VAL A 138 -5.70 3.83 10.06
N VAL A 139 -4.40 3.54 10.15
CA VAL A 139 -3.45 3.66 9.03
C VAL A 139 -2.95 2.27 8.66
N VAL A 140 -2.94 1.99 7.36
CA VAL A 140 -2.33 0.83 6.73
C VAL A 140 -1.33 1.35 5.71
N VAL A 141 -0.14 0.76 5.66
CA VAL A 141 0.86 1.13 4.66
C VAL A 141 1.73 -0.07 4.31
N GLU A 142 2.06 -0.20 3.03
CA GLU A 142 3.02 -1.20 2.57
C GLU A 142 4.41 -0.85 3.13
N TYR A 143 5.09 -1.85 3.69
CA TYR A 143 6.50 -1.71 3.99
C TYR A 143 7.31 -2.66 3.12
N ASN A 144 8.49 -2.18 2.72
CA ASN A 144 9.40 -2.98 1.95
C ASN A 144 10.24 -3.88 2.88
N ALA A 145 9.83 -5.15 2.97
CA ALA A 145 10.53 -6.15 3.77
C ALA A 145 12.01 -6.32 3.36
N SER A 146 12.38 -6.04 2.10
CA SER A 146 13.77 -6.12 1.62
C SER A 146 14.70 -5.09 2.29
N PHE A 147 14.17 -4.06 2.95
CA PHE A 147 14.98 -3.09 3.70
C PHE A 147 15.26 -3.55 5.13
N GLY A 148 14.66 -4.65 5.59
CA GLY A 148 14.81 -5.13 6.97
C GLY A 148 14.42 -4.05 7.97
N LEU A 149 15.27 -3.87 8.99
CA LEU A 149 15.09 -2.86 10.04
C LEU A 149 15.82 -1.54 9.76
N ASN A 150 16.51 -1.39 8.61
CA ASN A 150 17.21 -0.16 8.27
C ASN A 150 16.21 0.99 8.18
N PRO A 151 16.39 2.12 8.87
CA PRO A 151 15.40 3.20 8.94
C PRO A 151 15.39 4.06 7.67
N VAL A 152 15.12 3.46 6.51
CA VAL A 152 15.25 4.11 5.19
C VAL A 152 13.97 4.09 4.38
N THR A 153 13.85 5.05 3.49
CA THR A 153 12.89 5.08 2.37
C THR A 153 13.60 5.45 1.07
N VAL A 154 13.02 5.10 -0.07
CA VAL A 154 13.49 5.60 -1.36
C VAL A 154 13.26 7.11 -1.47
N PRO A 155 14.13 7.86 -2.17
CA PRO A 155 13.89 9.28 -2.45
C PRO A 155 12.58 9.50 -3.21
N TYR A 156 11.89 10.58 -2.89
CA TYR A 156 10.67 10.95 -3.60
C TYR A 156 10.96 11.19 -5.09
N GLU A 157 10.13 10.61 -5.94
CA GLU A 157 10.15 10.86 -7.37
C GLU A 157 8.74 10.81 -7.95
N PRO A 158 8.20 11.90 -8.53
CA PRO A 158 6.82 11.93 -9.01
C PRO A 158 6.49 10.78 -9.97
N ALA A 159 7.40 10.44 -10.88
CA ALA A 159 7.23 9.38 -11.87
C ALA A 159 7.95 8.07 -11.49
N PHE A 160 8.01 7.75 -10.19
CA PHE A 160 8.70 6.56 -9.70
C PHE A 160 8.16 5.28 -10.35
N ASP A 161 9.06 4.46 -10.90
CA ASP A 161 8.78 3.11 -11.40
C ASP A 161 9.88 2.17 -10.89
N ARG A 162 9.52 1.28 -9.95
CA ARG A 162 10.47 0.35 -9.32
C ARG A 162 11.21 -0.54 -10.32
N MET A 163 10.57 -0.93 -11.43
CA MET A 163 11.20 -1.77 -12.46
C MET A 163 12.15 -0.96 -13.35
N ALA A 164 11.93 0.34 -13.49
CA ALA A 164 12.86 1.25 -14.15
C ALA A 164 14.06 1.60 -13.25
N LYS A 165 13.85 1.61 -11.92
CA LYS A 165 14.91 1.93 -10.94
C LYS A 165 15.89 0.80 -10.71
N HIS A 166 15.41 -0.43 -10.61
CA HIS A 166 16.26 -1.59 -10.39
C HIS A 166 15.62 -2.85 -11.00
N ASP A 167 16.43 -3.69 -11.63
CA ASP A 167 15.96 -4.86 -12.38
C ASP A 167 15.19 -5.88 -11.52
N SER A 168 15.54 -5.98 -10.24
CA SER A 168 14.84 -6.83 -9.26
C SER A 168 13.45 -6.33 -8.88
N GLY A 169 13.18 -5.03 -9.05
CA GLY A 169 11.96 -4.39 -8.57
C GLY A 169 11.82 -4.32 -7.04
N TRP A 170 12.89 -4.58 -6.27
CA TRP A 170 12.88 -4.54 -4.79
C TRP A 170 13.24 -3.17 -4.20
N TYR A 171 13.65 -2.22 -5.04
CA TYR A 171 13.98 -0.87 -4.60
C TYR A 171 12.74 0.01 -4.71
N HIS A 172 12.00 0.15 -3.61
CA HIS A 172 10.75 0.90 -3.51
C HIS A 172 10.36 1.17 -2.04
N GLY A 173 9.41 2.06 -1.79
CA GLY A 173 8.74 2.18 -0.50
C GLY A 173 9.65 2.58 0.67
N ALA A 174 9.33 2.05 1.85
CA ALA A 174 10.05 2.32 3.09
C ALA A 174 10.09 1.11 4.01
N SER A 175 11.05 1.09 4.94
CA SER A 175 11.13 0.03 5.94
C SER A 175 10.06 0.18 7.02
N ILE A 176 9.77 -0.91 7.72
CA ILE A 176 8.90 -0.90 8.91
C ILE A 176 9.38 0.11 9.97
N THR A 177 10.70 0.24 10.13
CA THR A 177 11.31 1.19 11.08
C THR A 177 11.04 2.64 10.67
N ALA A 178 11.20 2.96 9.38
CA ALA A 178 10.95 4.30 8.86
C ALA A 178 9.47 4.71 9.02
N LEU A 179 8.55 3.80 8.65
CA LEU A 179 7.11 4.03 8.76
C LEU A 179 6.66 4.15 10.23
N THR A 180 7.22 3.32 11.11
CA THR A 180 6.90 3.39 12.55
C THR A 180 7.35 4.72 13.16
N LYS A 181 8.53 5.22 12.79
CA LYS A 181 9.00 6.54 13.24
C LYS A 181 8.08 7.66 12.74
N LEU A 182 7.77 7.66 11.44
CA LEU A 182 6.86 8.65 10.84
C LEU A 182 5.48 8.63 11.52
N CYS A 183 4.86 7.48 11.66
CA CYS A 183 3.56 7.36 12.34
C CYS A 183 3.63 7.85 13.79
N LYS A 184 4.73 7.57 14.50
CA LYS A 184 4.93 8.01 15.88
C LYS A 184 5.00 9.53 16.02
N THR A 185 5.65 10.25 15.10
CA THR A 185 5.66 11.73 15.13
C THR A 185 4.27 12.35 14.92
N HIS A 186 3.32 11.56 14.40
CA HIS A 186 1.92 11.94 14.25
C HIS A 186 1.01 11.30 15.32
N GLY A 187 1.55 10.73 16.41
CA GLY A 187 0.76 10.19 17.52
C GLY A 187 0.06 8.86 17.22
N TYR A 188 0.68 8.04 16.36
CA TYR A 188 0.25 6.67 16.06
C TYR A 188 1.28 5.65 16.56
N LYS A 189 0.81 4.44 16.88
CA LYS A 189 1.63 3.29 17.26
C LYS A 189 1.37 2.10 16.36
N LEU A 190 2.42 1.32 16.09
CA LEU A 190 2.32 0.06 15.35
C LEU A 190 1.54 -0.95 16.20
N VAL A 191 0.52 -1.59 15.63
CA VAL A 191 -0.33 -2.57 16.35
C VAL A 191 -0.43 -3.92 15.66
N ALA A 192 -0.14 -4.00 14.36
CA ALA A 192 -0.13 -5.26 13.63
C ALA A 192 0.77 -5.19 12.38
N VAL A 193 1.14 -6.37 11.88
CA VAL A 193 1.85 -6.60 10.62
C VAL A 193 1.16 -7.76 9.92
N SER A 194 0.92 -7.66 8.62
CA SER A 194 0.25 -8.72 7.87
C SER A 194 1.06 -10.02 7.88
N ALA A 195 0.38 -11.15 7.82
CA ALA A 195 0.99 -12.46 7.89
C ALA A 195 2.03 -12.70 6.79
N ALA A 196 1.77 -12.17 5.60
CA ALA A 196 2.68 -12.23 4.47
C ALA A 196 3.84 -11.22 4.53
N GLY A 197 3.89 -10.32 5.52
CA GLY A 197 4.98 -9.34 5.66
C GLY A 197 4.97 -8.24 4.60
N GLY A 198 3.79 -7.79 4.17
CA GLY A 198 3.62 -6.72 3.18
C GLY A 198 3.14 -5.40 3.77
N ASN A 199 2.18 -5.46 4.70
CA ASN A 199 1.51 -4.27 5.22
C ASN A 199 1.66 -4.16 6.75
N VAL A 200 1.79 -2.93 7.24
CA VAL A 200 1.82 -2.59 8.67
C VAL A 200 0.61 -1.73 9.05
N PHE A 201 0.13 -1.89 10.28
CA PHE A 201 -1.10 -1.27 10.76
C PHE A 201 -0.82 -0.41 11.99
N PHE A 202 -1.31 0.82 11.95
CA PHE A 202 -1.16 1.77 13.05
C PHE A 202 -2.51 2.27 13.55
N LEU A 203 -2.57 2.51 14.87
CA LEU A 203 -3.69 3.15 15.55
C LEU A 203 -3.18 4.35 16.36
N PRO A 204 -4.03 5.31 16.72
CA PRO A 204 -3.68 6.37 17.66
C PRO A 204 -3.08 5.79 18.95
N GLU A 205 -2.09 6.48 19.53
CA GLU A 205 -1.44 6.04 20.78
C GLU A 205 -2.44 5.81 21.92
N ALA A 206 -3.53 6.58 21.96
CA ALA A 206 -4.62 6.47 22.93
C ALA A 206 -5.49 5.20 22.77
N SER A 207 -5.34 4.42 21.70
CA SER A 207 -6.08 3.17 21.54
C SER A 207 -5.66 2.12 22.60
N ASN A 208 -6.56 1.20 22.94
CA ASN A 208 -6.27 0.15 23.93
C ASN A 208 -5.39 -0.99 23.41
N MET A 209 -5.00 -0.94 22.13
CA MET A 209 -4.15 -1.98 21.54
C MET A 209 -2.70 -1.85 22.02
N PRO A 210 -2.01 -2.96 22.32
CA PRO A 210 -0.59 -2.91 22.66
C PRO A 210 0.23 -2.40 21.48
N GLN A 211 1.24 -1.58 21.78
CA GLN A 211 2.23 -1.18 20.79
C GLN A 211 3.17 -2.36 20.50
N LEU A 212 3.45 -2.58 19.21
CA LEU A 212 4.48 -3.50 18.77
C LEU A 212 5.81 -2.78 18.56
N ASP A 213 6.89 -3.45 18.89
CA ASP A 213 8.24 -3.04 18.51
C ASP A 213 8.54 -3.54 17.08
N PRO A 214 8.92 -2.65 16.14
CA PRO A 214 9.25 -3.05 14.76
C PRO A 214 10.32 -4.15 14.69
N ALA A 215 11.28 -4.19 15.62
CA ALA A 215 12.32 -5.23 15.63
C ALA A 215 11.77 -6.64 15.86
N HIS A 216 10.69 -6.75 16.64
CA HIS A 216 10.01 -8.02 16.94
C HIS A 216 8.85 -8.31 15.98
N ALA A 217 8.24 -7.26 15.41
CA ALA A 217 7.08 -7.38 14.53
C ALA A 217 7.43 -7.61 13.06
N TYR A 218 8.65 -7.26 12.63
CA TYR A 218 9.13 -7.42 11.26
C TYR A 218 8.94 -8.85 10.75
N ARG A 219 8.49 -8.96 9.50
CA ARG A 219 8.36 -10.23 8.77
C ARG A 219 8.95 -10.07 7.38
N GLU A 220 9.53 -11.14 6.85
CA GLU A 220 9.91 -11.13 5.44
C GLU A 220 8.66 -11.30 4.56
N SER A 221 8.74 -10.79 3.32
CA SER A 221 7.66 -10.97 2.35
C SER A 221 7.61 -12.42 1.86
N THR A 222 6.61 -13.18 2.29
CA THR A 222 6.50 -14.62 1.97
C THR A 222 6.34 -14.86 0.47
N LEU A 223 5.54 -14.02 -0.19
CA LEU A 223 5.29 -14.04 -1.63
C LEU A 223 6.57 -13.74 -2.41
N ARG A 224 7.27 -12.66 -2.05
CA ARG A 224 8.52 -12.24 -2.70
C ARG A 224 9.61 -13.29 -2.55
N ASN A 225 9.76 -13.87 -1.36
CA ASN A 225 10.72 -14.92 -1.10
C ASN A 225 10.42 -16.17 -1.93
N ARG A 226 9.14 -16.58 -1.98
CA ARG A 226 8.71 -17.73 -2.79
C ARG A 226 8.98 -17.53 -4.28
N TRP A 227 8.70 -16.34 -4.82
CA TRP A 227 8.87 -16.08 -6.26
C TRP A 227 10.31 -15.89 -6.69
N SER A 228 11.14 -15.31 -5.82
CA SER A 228 12.55 -15.03 -6.14
C SER A 228 13.52 -16.13 -5.71
N GLY A 229 13.13 -16.98 -4.75
CA GLY A 229 14.04 -17.92 -4.10
C GLY A 229 15.11 -17.21 -3.24
N THR A 230 14.84 -16.00 -2.76
CA THR A 230 15.78 -15.20 -1.96
C THR A 230 15.17 -14.76 -0.62
N THR A 231 16.04 -14.49 0.35
CA THR A 231 15.72 -13.88 1.64
C THR A 231 15.78 -12.35 1.57
N ALA A 232 15.16 -11.66 2.53
CA ALA A 232 15.26 -10.21 2.63
C ALA A 232 16.70 -9.72 2.77
N LYS A 233 17.58 -10.48 3.44
CA LYS A 233 19.01 -10.18 3.56
C LYS A 233 19.73 -10.18 2.21
N GLU A 234 19.45 -11.16 1.36
CA GLU A 234 20.02 -11.23 0.00
C GLU A 234 19.45 -10.12 -0.89
N GLN A 235 18.15 -9.84 -0.74
CA GLN A 235 17.49 -8.74 -1.44
C GLN A 235 18.11 -7.39 -1.10
N TRP A 236 18.30 -7.11 0.20
CA TRP A 236 19.03 -5.94 0.68
C TRP A 236 20.44 -5.88 0.09
N GLY A 237 21.16 -7.00 0.10
CA GLY A 237 22.51 -7.10 -0.47
C GLY A 237 22.60 -6.60 -1.91
N ARG A 238 21.55 -6.84 -2.72
CA ARG A 238 21.49 -6.35 -4.12
C ARG A 238 21.18 -4.88 -4.23
N ILE A 239 20.37 -4.29 -3.34
CA ILE A 239 19.86 -2.92 -3.49
C ILE A 239 20.47 -1.90 -2.51
N LYS A 240 21.26 -2.32 -1.52
CA LYS A 240 21.82 -1.44 -0.46
C LYS A 240 22.74 -0.32 -0.95
N HIS A 241 23.19 -0.39 -2.20
CA HIS A 241 24.05 0.60 -2.83
C HIS A 241 23.26 1.68 -3.57
N MET A 242 21.94 1.51 -3.70
CA MET A 242 21.04 2.50 -4.29
C MET A 242 20.92 3.71 -3.35
N PRO A 243 20.44 4.87 -3.87
CA PRO A 243 20.20 6.05 -3.02
C PRO A 243 19.10 5.78 -1.98
N PHE A 244 19.23 6.31 -0.77
CA PHE A 244 18.18 6.24 0.25
C PHE A 244 18.08 7.56 1.01
N VAL A 245 16.91 7.82 1.57
CA VAL A 245 16.71 8.89 2.56
C VAL A 245 16.62 8.25 3.94
N ASP A 246 17.41 8.78 4.87
CA ASP A 246 17.34 8.38 6.27
C ASP A 246 16.05 8.93 6.90
N ALA A 247 15.21 8.04 7.41
CA ALA A 247 13.99 8.36 8.13
C ALA A 247 14.21 8.43 9.66
N ALA A 248 15.47 8.55 10.11
CA ALA A 248 15.83 8.76 11.51
C ALA A 248 15.67 10.20 12.01
N SER A 249 15.26 11.14 11.15
CA SER A 249 15.07 12.56 11.47
C SER A 249 13.61 12.91 11.71
#